data_AF-A0A7C1C577-F1
#
_entry.id   AF-A0A7C1C577-F1
#
_cell.length_a   1.000
_cell.length_b   1.000
_cell.length_c   1.000
_cell.angle_alpha   90.00
_cell.angle_beta   90.00
_cell.angle_gamma   90.00
#
_symmetry.space_group_name_H-M   'P 1'
#
loop_
_entity.id
_entity.type
_entity.pdbx_description
1 polymer ?
#
loop_
_entity_poly.entity_id
_entity_poly.type
_entity_poly.pdbx_seq_one_letter_code
_entity_poly.pdbx_strand_id
1 'polypeptide(L)'
;MSKTTRRPPVPISVPVTYGDCFKHYTYDQDKVCTPEETVAKFKQKLAEAKLDILTDVRRVDTGRLDIPVYFSICGKEAFEVIRNKKQMGKGCTPAQSQASACMELVERFSFFSFKQNPANFILATYAELKAEGLPLLSLKYLLQSVHDENTSEETLAELLADIPIRWAWATNLNRGEMVLVPYSWFYAINEFNGPSA
;
A
#
# COMPACT_ATOMS: atom_id res chain seq x y z
N MET A 1 13.75 -13.58 -32.59
CA MET A 1 13.27 -14.08 -31.28
C MET A 1 11.90 -13.49 -31.02
N SER A 2 10.92 -14.34 -30.76
CA SER A 2 9.50 -14.00 -30.66
C SER A 2 9.26 -12.90 -29.63
N LYS A 3 8.85 -11.70 -30.08
CA LYS A 3 8.27 -10.66 -29.24
C LYS A 3 6.94 -11.21 -28.72
N THR A 4 6.95 -11.82 -27.54
CA THR A 4 5.74 -12.18 -26.83
C THR A 4 5.01 -10.88 -26.52
N THR A 5 4.07 -10.50 -27.38
CA THR A 5 3.10 -9.42 -27.18
C THR A 5 2.24 -9.78 -25.97
N ARG A 6 2.78 -9.60 -24.77
CA ARG A 6 1.97 -9.47 -23.57
C ARG A 6 1.22 -8.15 -23.76
N ARG A 7 -0.06 -8.23 -24.13
CA ARG A 7 -0.97 -7.09 -24.04
C ARG A 7 -0.72 -6.39 -22.69
N PRO A 8 -0.61 -5.05 -22.66
CA PRO A 8 -0.55 -4.35 -21.38
C PRO A 8 -1.79 -4.77 -20.58
N PRO A 9 -1.68 -5.03 -19.27
CA PRO A 9 -2.85 -5.23 -18.46
C PRO A 9 -3.76 -4.03 -18.69
N VAL A 10 -4.97 -4.29 -19.18
CA VAL A 10 -6.08 -3.35 -19.12
C VAL A 10 -6.12 -2.83 -17.68
N PRO A 11 -6.39 -1.53 -17.45
CA PRO A 11 -6.54 -1.03 -16.09
C PRO A 11 -7.43 -2.01 -15.31
N ILE A 12 -6.88 -2.52 -14.20
CA ILE A 12 -7.45 -3.64 -13.43
C ILE A 12 -8.86 -3.28 -12.92
N SER A 13 -9.18 -1.98 -12.91
CA SER A 13 -10.47 -1.42 -12.53
C SER A 13 -10.71 -0.07 -13.21
N VAL A 14 -11.94 0.42 -13.10
CA VAL A 14 -12.26 1.84 -13.31
C VAL A 14 -11.55 2.73 -12.27
N PRO A 15 -11.37 4.04 -12.54
CA PRO A 15 -10.88 4.99 -11.54
C PRO A 15 -11.68 4.91 -10.24
N VAL A 16 -10.97 4.93 -9.10
CA VAL A 16 -11.59 5.04 -7.78
C VAL A 16 -12.24 6.42 -7.63
N THR A 17 -13.50 6.44 -7.18
CA THR A 17 -14.22 7.65 -6.80
C THR A 17 -14.57 7.60 -5.32
N TYR A 18 -14.45 8.74 -4.63
CA TYR A 18 -14.88 8.83 -3.24
C TYR A 18 -16.34 9.25 -3.13
N GLY A 19 -17.00 8.75 -2.10
CA GLY A 19 -18.25 9.28 -1.58
C GLY A 19 -18.06 9.82 -0.16
N ASP A 20 -19.12 10.38 0.40
CA ASP A 20 -19.09 10.89 1.76
C ASP A 20 -18.82 9.77 2.77
N CYS A 21 -17.97 10.06 3.76
CA CYS A 21 -17.60 9.14 4.81
C CYS A 21 -17.43 9.88 6.14
N PHE A 22 -18.52 9.97 6.89
CA PHE A 22 -18.58 10.76 8.13
C PHE A 22 -17.80 10.08 9.26
N LYS A 23 -17.12 10.89 10.07
CA LYS A 23 -16.38 10.44 11.25
C LYS A 23 -17.35 10.31 12.43
N HIS A 24 -17.54 9.10 12.93
CA HIS A 24 -18.44 8.81 14.05
C HIS A 24 -17.70 8.51 15.36
N TYR A 25 -16.38 8.35 15.29
CA TYR A 25 -15.52 8.22 16.46
C TYR A 25 -14.44 9.30 16.36
N THR A 26 -14.36 10.17 17.38
CA THR A 26 -13.42 11.31 17.43
C THR A 26 -12.79 11.48 18.83
N TYR A 27 -12.93 10.49 19.71
CA TYR A 27 -12.40 10.56 21.08
C TYR A 27 -10.87 10.44 21.11
N ASP A 28 -10.31 9.52 20.32
CA ASP A 28 -8.86 9.27 20.21
C ASP A 28 -8.37 9.61 18.80
N GLN A 29 -9.03 9.05 17.77
CA GLN A 29 -8.72 9.28 16.36
C GLN A 29 -10.00 9.52 15.56
N ASP A 30 -9.89 10.21 14.42
CA ASP A 30 -11.03 10.48 13.53
C ASP A 30 -11.37 9.29 12.61
N LYS A 31 -12.22 8.39 13.13
CA LYS A 31 -12.61 7.13 12.49
C LYS A 31 -14.10 7.08 12.18
N VAL A 32 -14.43 6.24 11.20
CA VAL A 32 -15.81 6.02 10.71
C VAL A 32 -16.63 5.17 11.68
N CYS A 33 -15.97 4.31 12.43
CA CYS A 33 -16.56 3.39 13.39
C CYS A 33 -15.66 3.30 14.63
N THR A 34 -16.16 2.70 15.71
CA THR A 34 -15.36 2.57 16.93
C THR A 34 -14.19 1.60 16.75
N PRO A 35 -13.16 1.66 17.60
CA PRO A 35 -12.08 0.68 17.59
C PRO A 35 -12.57 -0.78 17.78
N GLU A 36 -13.57 -1.00 18.65
CA GLU A 36 -14.16 -2.31 18.89
C GLU A 36 -14.86 -2.86 17.66
N GLU A 37 -15.65 -2.01 16.98
CA GLU A 37 -16.30 -2.36 15.72
C GLU A 37 -15.28 -2.68 14.64
N THR A 38 -14.17 -1.94 14.59
CA THR A 38 -13.06 -2.18 13.66
C THR A 38 -12.46 -3.56 13.88
N VAL A 39 -12.12 -3.91 15.13
CA VAL A 39 -11.55 -5.24 15.47
C VAL A 39 -12.56 -6.36 15.19
N ALA A 40 -13.85 -6.16 15.50
CA ALA A 40 -14.89 -7.13 15.24
C ALA A 40 -15.05 -7.41 13.73
N LYS A 41 -15.17 -6.35 12.91
CA LYS A 41 -15.24 -6.45 11.45
C LYS A 41 -14.01 -7.11 10.85
N PHE A 42 -12.83 -6.74 11.34
CA PHE A 42 -11.57 -7.35 10.92
C PHE A 42 -11.58 -8.88 11.15
N LYS A 43 -11.86 -9.32 12.38
CA LYS A 43 -11.93 -10.75 12.71
C LYS A 43 -12.97 -11.50 11.89
N GLN A 44 -14.14 -10.89 11.68
CA GLN A 44 -15.18 -11.45 10.82
C GLN A 44 -14.68 -11.62 9.38
N LYS A 45 -14.01 -10.61 8.81
CA LYS A 45 -13.47 -10.67 7.45
C LYS A 45 -12.39 -11.74 7.28
N LEU A 46 -11.55 -11.96 8.30
CA LEU A 46 -10.59 -13.06 8.28
C LEU A 46 -11.27 -14.43 8.23
N ALA A 47 -12.32 -14.62 9.03
CA ALA A 47 -13.09 -15.86 9.03
C ALA A 47 -13.81 -16.10 7.70
N GLU A 48 -14.44 -15.06 7.13
CA GLU A 48 -15.12 -15.12 5.82
C GLU A 48 -14.13 -15.46 4.69
N ALA A 49 -12.97 -14.81 4.68
CA ALA A 49 -11.93 -15.02 3.68
C ALA A 49 -11.08 -16.28 3.92
N LYS A 50 -11.23 -16.93 5.08
CA LYS A 50 -10.42 -18.07 5.54
C LYS A 50 -8.91 -17.76 5.53
N LEU A 51 -8.54 -16.56 5.97
CA LEU A 51 -7.16 -16.08 6.00
C LEU A 51 -6.51 -16.32 7.37
N ASP A 52 -5.35 -16.98 7.38
CA ASP A 52 -4.51 -17.16 8.56
C ASP A 52 -3.44 -16.07 8.65
N ILE A 53 -3.88 -14.82 8.85
CA ILE A 53 -2.98 -13.68 9.03
C ILE A 53 -2.82 -13.22 10.48
N LEU A 54 -3.72 -13.63 11.38
CA LEU A 54 -3.72 -13.25 12.79
C LEU A 54 -3.81 -14.47 13.70
N THR A 55 -2.79 -14.67 14.54
CA THR A 55 -2.83 -15.70 15.61
C THR A 55 -3.44 -15.16 16.90
N ASP A 56 -2.99 -13.99 17.35
CA ASP A 56 -3.35 -13.44 18.66
C ASP A 56 -3.19 -11.91 18.68
N VAL A 57 -3.89 -11.24 19.59
CA VAL A 57 -3.71 -9.81 19.86
C VAL A 57 -3.64 -9.60 21.37
N ARG A 58 -2.51 -9.13 21.87
CA ARG A 58 -2.24 -9.03 23.32
C ARG A 58 -1.58 -7.73 23.73
N ARG A 59 -1.92 -7.27 24.93
CA ARG A 59 -1.28 -6.13 25.60
C ARG A 59 0.11 -6.52 26.08
N VAL A 60 1.09 -5.63 25.91
CA VAL A 60 2.51 -5.91 26.18
C VAL A 60 3.23 -4.84 26.99
N ASP A 61 2.57 -3.73 27.32
CA ASP A 61 3.14 -2.76 28.24
C ASP A 61 3.24 -3.32 29.67
N THR A 62 4.26 -2.85 30.40
CA THR A 62 4.55 -3.26 31.79
C THR A 62 3.83 -2.39 32.83
N GLY A 63 2.93 -1.50 32.41
CA GLY A 63 2.24 -0.54 33.28
C GLY A 63 3.10 0.62 33.77
N ARG A 64 4.40 0.70 33.43
CA ARG A 64 5.29 1.79 33.92
C ARG A 64 4.80 3.20 33.56
N LEU A 65 4.21 3.35 32.37
CA LEU A 65 3.67 4.63 31.88
C LEU A 65 2.14 4.65 31.81
N ASP A 66 1.49 3.53 32.10
CA ASP A 66 0.06 3.29 31.87
C ASP A 66 -0.44 3.66 30.45
N ILE A 67 0.45 3.57 29.46
CA ILE A 67 0.13 3.78 28.04
C ILE A 67 -0.08 2.40 27.39
N PRO A 68 -1.26 2.13 26.80
CA PRO A 68 -1.57 0.81 26.26
C PRO A 68 -0.77 0.52 24.99
N VAL A 69 -0.02 -0.59 25.00
CA VAL A 69 0.70 -1.09 23.82
C VAL A 69 0.24 -2.51 23.52
N TYR A 70 -0.13 -2.78 22.27
CA TYR A 70 -0.59 -4.09 21.82
C TYR A 70 0.30 -4.65 20.72
N PHE A 71 0.47 -5.97 20.71
CA PHE A 71 0.98 -6.69 19.56
C PHE A 71 -0.12 -7.52 18.91
N SER A 72 -0.18 -7.48 17.58
CA SER A 72 -0.83 -8.53 16.79
C SER A 72 0.21 -9.54 16.35
N ILE A 73 0.02 -10.80 16.69
CA ILE A 73 0.90 -11.91 16.33
C ILE A 73 0.49 -12.42 14.95
N CYS A 74 1.45 -12.43 14.03
CA CYS A 74 1.21 -12.85 12.65
C CYS A 74 0.83 -14.34 12.61
N GLY A 75 -0.27 -14.64 11.93
CA GLY A 75 -0.62 -15.99 11.47
C GLY A 75 0.36 -16.50 10.42
N LYS A 76 0.17 -17.74 9.97
CA LYS A 76 1.10 -18.40 9.06
C LYS A 76 1.27 -17.63 7.75
N GLU A 77 0.17 -17.23 7.12
CA GLU A 77 0.19 -16.53 5.83
C GLU A 77 0.82 -15.14 5.97
N ALA A 78 0.49 -14.42 7.05
CA ALA A 78 1.13 -13.13 7.34
C ALA A 78 2.64 -13.25 7.51
N PHE A 79 3.11 -14.29 8.20
CA PHE A 79 4.54 -14.50 8.39
C PHE A 79 5.25 -14.84 7.07
N GLU A 80 4.63 -15.65 6.21
CA GLU A 80 5.18 -15.99 4.89
C GLU A 80 5.33 -14.76 3.98
N VAL A 81 4.37 -13.84 4.05
CA VAL A 81 4.36 -12.61 3.24
C VAL A 81 5.24 -11.51 3.85
N ILE A 82 5.06 -11.20 5.14
CA ILE A 82 5.67 -10.02 5.80
C ILE A 82 7.07 -10.34 6.33
N ARG A 83 7.35 -11.60 6.71
CA ARG A 83 8.59 -12.05 7.38
C ARG A 83 8.88 -11.38 8.73
N ASN A 84 7.87 -10.76 9.33
CA ASN A 84 7.88 -10.30 10.71
C ASN A 84 6.86 -11.12 11.52
N LYS A 85 7.16 -11.40 12.78
CA LYS A 85 6.29 -12.20 13.67
C LYS A 85 5.16 -11.39 14.31
N LYS A 86 5.27 -10.05 14.33
CA LYS A 86 4.32 -9.18 15.04
C LYS A 86 4.26 -7.78 14.46
N GLN A 87 3.11 -7.13 14.64
CA GLN A 87 2.90 -5.69 14.41
C GLN A 87 2.54 -4.99 15.72
N MET A 88 2.76 -3.68 15.80
CA MET A 88 2.60 -2.91 17.03
C MET A 88 1.48 -1.89 16.90
N GLY A 89 0.57 -1.92 17.86
CA GLY A 89 -0.54 -0.99 17.93
C GLY A 89 -0.40 0.02 19.05
N LYS A 90 -0.76 1.27 18.74
CA LYS A 90 -0.68 2.42 19.62
C LYS A 90 -1.96 3.25 19.55
N GLY A 91 -2.30 3.87 20.67
CA GLY A 91 -3.53 4.63 20.90
C GLY A 91 -3.61 5.12 22.33
N CYS A 92 -4.53 6.05 22.60
CA CYS A 92 -4.78 6.57 23.94
C CYS A 92 -5.64 5.61 24.78
N THR A 93 -6.36 4.69 24.13
CA THR A 93 -7.19 3.67 24.80
C THR A 93 -6.73 2.24 24.46
N PRO A 94 -6.97 1.24 25.34
CA PRO A 94 -6.68 -0.15 25.03
C PRO A 94 -7.34 -0.65 23.74
N ALA A 95 -8.60 -0.25 23.50
CA ALA A 95 -9.34 -0.62 22.30
C ALA A 95 -8.71 -0.01 21.03
N GLN A 96 -8.31 1.26 21.07
CA GLN A 96 -7.63 1.91 19.95
C GLN A 96 -6.26 1.30 19.67
N SER A 97 -5.46 1.00 20.71
CA SER A 97 -4.17 0.33 20.54
C SER A 97 -4.35 -1.07 19.95
N GLN A 98 -5.38 -1.81 20.37
CA GLN A 98 -5.70 -3.11 19.79
C GLN A 98 -6.08 -3.01 18.31
N ALA A 99 -6.96 -2.06 17.96
CA ALA A 99 -7.36 -1.81 16.58
C ALA A 99 -6.16 -1.41 15.71
N SER A 100 -5.29 -0.52 16.22
CA SER A 100 -4.07 -0.11 15.53
C SER A 100 -3.14 -1.29 15.22
N ALA A 101 -2.93 -2.22 16.17
CA ALA A 101 -2.11 -3.41 15.92
C ALA A 101 -2.70 -4.27 14.79
N CYS A 102 -4.02 -4.48 14.83
CA CYS A 102 -4.73 -5.26 13.82
C CYS A 102 -4.65 -4.62 12.43
N MET A 103 -4.87 -3.30 12.34
CA MET A 103 -4.87 -2.62 11.05
C MET A 103 -3.46 -2.46 10.47
N GLU A 104 -2.41 -2.32 11.30
CA GLU A 104 -1.02 -2.38 10.82
C GLU A 104 -0.71 -3.77 10.21
N LEU A 105 -1.20 -4.86 10.80
CA LEU A 105 -1.08 -6.20 10.22
C LEU A 105 -1.77 -6.31 8.86
N VAL A 106 -3.00 -5.78 8.74
CA VAL A 106 -3.74 -5.77 7.47
C VAL A 106 -3.01 -4.94 6.41
N GLU A 107 -2.52 -3.76 6.77
CA GLU A 107 -1.74 -2.88 5.89
C GLU A 107 -0.50 -3.60 5.35
N ARG A 108 0.32 -4.14 6.25
CA ARG A 108 1.57 -4.82 5.91
C ARG A 108 1.32 -6.05 5.05
N PHE A 109 0.35 -6.88 5.45
CA PHE A 109 -0.02 -8.07 4.68
C PHE A 109 -0.48 -7.70 3.27
N SER A 110 -1.38 -6.72 3.14
CA SER A 110 -1.94 -6.30 1.85
C SER A 110 -0.87 -5.71 0.95
N PHE A 111 -0.03 -4.82 1.47
CA PHE A 111 1.04 -4.18 0.72
C PHE A 111 2.08 -5.18 0.21
N PHE A 112 2.57 -6.07 1.09
CA PHE A 112 3.59 -7.04 0.67
C PHE A 112 3.01 -8.13 -0.23
N SER A 113 1.75 -8.54 -0.03
CA SER A 113 1.05 -9.43 -0.98
C SER A 113 0.94 -8.79 -2.37
N PHE A 114 0.56 -7.50 -2.43
CA PHE A 114 0.51 -6.76 -3.68
C PHE A 114 1.88 -6.69 -4.35
N LYS A 115 2.93 -6.32 -3.60
CA LYS A 115 4.32 -6.21 -4.09
C LYS A 115 4.88 -7.52 -4.61
N GLN A 116 4.57 -8.64 -3.96
CA GLN A 116 5.12 -9.96 -4.31
C GLN A 116 4.43 -10.60 -5.51
N ASN A 117 3.21 -10.18 -5.84
CA ASN A 117 2.49 -10.71 -7.00
C ASN A 117 2.93 -10.01 -8.31
N PRO A 118 3.63 -10.71 -9.23
CA PRO A 118 4.08 -10.12 -10.49
C PRO A 118 2.92 -9.75 -11.44
N ALA A 119 1.74 -10.35 -11.27
CA ALA A 119 0.57 -10.04 -12.10
C ALA A 119 0.02 -8.61 -11.86
N ASN A 120 0.39 -7.98 -10.75
CA ASN A 120 0.02 -6.59 -10.45
C ASN A 120 0.85 -5.55 -11.23
N PHE A 121 1.84 -5.98 -12.02
CA PHE A 121 2.81 -5.08 -12.63
C PHE A 121 3.02 -5.35 -14.12
N ILE A 122 3.28 -4.27 -14.85
CA ILE A 122 3.89 -4.29 -16.18
C ILE A 122 5.40 -4.14 -15.98
N LEU A 123 6.19 -5.04 -16.54
CA LEU A 123 7.65 -4.88 -16.57
C LEU A 123 8.04 -4.39 -17.97
N ALA A 124 8.41 -3.11 -18.08
CA ALA A 124 8.73 -2.44 -19.35
C ALA A 124 9.56 -1.18 -19.10
N THR A 125 10.24 -0.68 -20.13
CA THR A 125 10.92 0.63 -20.07
C THR A 125 9.93 1.78 -20.26
N TYR A 126 10.34 3.00 -19.89
CA TYR A 126 9.52 4.19 -20.12
C TYR A 126 9.24 4.42 -21.61
N ALA A 127 10.25 4.20 -22.47
CA ALA A 127 10.14 4.39 -23.91
C ALA A 127 9.14 3.42 -24.55
N GLU A 128 9.14 2.15 -24.12
CA GLU A 128 8.20 1.13 -24.60
C GLU A 128 6.74 1.55 -24.32
N LEU A 129 6.42 1.88 -23.06
CA LEU A 129 5.05 2.23 -22.69
C LEU A 129 4.61 3.58 -23.27
N LYS A 130 5.54 4.53 -23.44
CA LYS A 130 5.26 5.82 -24.08
C LYS A 130 4.93 5.64 -25.57
N ALA A 131 5.65 4.77 -26.27
CA ALA A 131 5.38 4.45 -27.68
C ALA A 131 4.01 3.77 -27.87
N GLU A 132 3.54 3.04 -26.87
CA GLU A 132 2.18 2.47 -26.84
C GLU A 132 1.07 3.49 -26.53
N GLY A 133 1.42 4.73 -26.17
CA GLY A 133 0.47 5.78 -25.85
C GLY A 133 -0.26 5.56 -24.52
N LEU A 134 0.34 4.83 -23.59
CA LEU A 134 -0.25 4.57 -22.28
C LEU A 134 -0.18 5.82 -21.37
N PRO A 135 -1.14 5.99 -20.43
CA PRO A 135 -1.16 7.14 -19.53
C PRO A 135 -0.10 6.98 -18.44
N LEU A 136 1.11 7.47 -18.68
CA LEU A 136 2.22 7.39 -17.73
C LEU A 136 2.21 8.57 -16.76
N LEU A 137 2.61 8.33 -15.51
CA LEU A 137 2.94 9.42 -14.60
C LEU A 137 4.08 10.26 -15.20
N SER A 138 3.91 11.58 -15.28
CA SER A 138 4.94 12.48 -15.82
C SER A 138 6.25 12.34 -15.05
N LEU A 139 7.37 12.37 -15.80
CA LEU A 139 8.72 12.28 -15.25
C LEU A 139 9.05 13.43 -14.30
N LYS A 140 8.37 14.57 -14.42
CA LYS A 140 8.41 15.67 -13.44
C LYS A 140 8.17 15.17 -12.01
N TYR A 141 7.25 14.23 -11.79
CA TYR A 141 6.99 13.70 -10.45
C TYR A 141 8.12 12.83 -9.91
N LEU A 142 8.91 12.20 -10.78
CA LEU A 142 10.08 11.41 -10.38
C LEU A 142 11.19 12.37 -9.93
N LEU A 143 11.46 13.42 -10.69
CA LEU A 143 12.40 14.49 -10.30
C LEU A 143 12.01 15.13 -8.97
N GLN A 144 10.73 15.49 -8.82
CA GLN A 144 10.20 16.05 -7.58
C GLN A 144 10.35 15.10 -6.38
N SER A 145 10.21 13.79 -6.58
CA SER A 145 10.32 12.80 -5.49
C SER A 145 11.72 12.71 -4.88
N VAL A 146 12.74 13.21 -5.59
CA VAL A 146 14.14 13.28 -5.13
C VAL A 146 14.64 14.72 -5.00
N HIS A 147 13.74 15.70 -5.06
CA HIS A 147 14.05 17.12 -5.00
C HIS A 147 15.06 17.59 -6.06
N ASP A 148 15.02 17.01 -7.26
CA ASP A 148 15.86 17.44 -8.38
C ASP A 148 15.18 18.58 -9.15
N GLU A 149 15.78 19.76 -9.08
CA GLU A 149 15.32 20.97 -9.76
C GLU A 149 16.17 21.34 -11.00
N ASN A 150 17.23 20.57 -11.28
CA ASN A 150 18.23 20.92 -12.29
C ASN A 150 18.15 20.02 -13.53
N THR A 151 17.71 18.77 -13.37
CA THR A 151 17.58 17.82 -14.48
C THR A 151 16.26 18.02 -15.22
N SER A 152 16.29 18.02 -16.56
CA SER A 152 15.06 18.10 -17.37
C SER A 152 14.36 16.74 -17.52
N GLU A 153 13.09 16.73 -17.91
CA GLU A 153 12.36 15.48 -18.17
C GLU A 153 12.96 14.70 -19.34
N GLU A 154 13.54 15.38 -20.33
CA GLU A 154 14.22 14.77 -21.47
C GLU A 154 15.47 14.02 -21.03
N THR A 155 16.33 14.65 -20.22
CA THR A 155 17.52 13.99 -19.68
C THR A 155 17.15 12.79 -18.82
N LEU A 156 16.11 12.90 -17.97
CA LEU A 156 15.64 11.76 -17.19
C LEU A 156 15.10 10.64 -18.09
N ALA A 157 14.37 10.97 -19.16
CA ALA A 157 13.87 9.97 -20.10
C ALA A 157 15.02 9.20 -20.77
N GLU A 158 16.11 9.89 -21.14
CA GLU A 158 17.33 9.26 -21.69
C GLU A 158 17.99 8.33 -20.66
N LEU A 159 18.13 8.77 -19.42
CA LEU A 159 18.71 7.95 -18.34
C LEU A 159 17.89 6.69 -18.04
N LEU A 160 16.56 6.75 -18.22
CA LEU A 160 15.65 5.62 -17.99
C LEU A 160 15.43 4.75 -19.23
N ALA A 161 15.99 5.10 -20.39
CA ALA A 161 15.61 4.53 -21.69
C ALA A 161 15.70 2.99 -21.72
N ASP A 162 16.77 2.44 -21.14
CA ASP A 162 17.07 1.00 -21.15
C ASP A 162 16.83 0.32 -19.79
N ILE A 163 16.15 0.99 -18.85
CA ILE A 163 15.89 0.45 -17.51
C ILE A 163 14.46 -0.11 -17.46
N PRO A 164 14.27 -1.44 -17.36
CA PRO A 164 12.96 -2.01 -17.12
C PRO A 164 12.45 -1.64 -15.73
N ILE A 165 11.26 -1.06 -15.67
CA ILE A 165 10.60 -0.63 -14.44
C ILE A 165 9.35 -1.48 -14.23
N ARG A 166 9.01 -1.78 -12.98
CA ARG A 166 7.69 -2.31 -12.64
C ARG A 166 6.71 -1.16 -12.58
N TRP A 167 5.71 -1.17 -13.44
CA TRP A 167 4.63 -0.18 -13.49
C TRP A 167 3.36 -0.77 -12.91
N ALA A 168 2.68 -0.01 -12.06
CA ALA A 168 1.41 -0.39 -11.48
C ALA A 168 0.34 0.63 -11.89
N TRP A 169 -0.87 0.14 -12.17
CA TRP A 169 -2.03 0.99 -12.36
C TRP A 169 -2.42 1.65 -11.03
N ALA A 170 -2.70 2.95 -11.08
CA ALA A 170 -3.21 3.74 -9.97
C ALA A 170 -4.27 4.73 -10.45
N THR A 171 -5.08 5.24 -9.53
CA THR A 171 -6.00 6.34 -9.81
C THR A 171 -5.37 7.67 -9.43
N ASN A 172 -5.31 8.61 -10.38
CA ASN A 172 -5.10 10.02 -10.07
C ASN A 172 -6.43 10.61 -9.58
N LEU A 173 -6.56 10.79 -8.27
CA LEU A 173 -7.81 11.20 -7.62
C LEU A 173 -8.26 12.62 -8.00
N ASN A 174 -7.33 13.52 -8.33
CA ASN A 174 -7.65 14.89 -8.74
C ASN A 174 -8.26 14.90 -10.15
N ARG A 175 -7.73 14.06 -11.06
CA ARG A 175 -8.18 14.00 -12.46
C ARG A 175 -9.23 12.92 -12.72
N GLY A 176 -9.47 12.03 -11.76
CA GLY A 176 -10.43 10.92 -11.90
C GLY A 176 -10.04 9.92 -12.97
N GLU A 177 -8.74 9.71 -13.21
CA GLU A 177 -8.24 8.88 -14.32
C GLU A 177 -7.27 7.80 -13.85
N MET A 178 -7.12 6.76 -14.67
CA MET A 178 -6.09 5.74 -14.45
C MET A 178 -4.75 6.20 -15.02
N VAL A 179 -3.69 5.99 -14.25
CA VAL A 179 -2.31 6.31 -14.61
C VAL A 179 -1.39 5.16 -14.23
N LEU A 180 -0.34 4.93 -15.01
CA LEU A 180 0.73 3.99 -14.69
C LEU A 180 1.80 4.71 -13.88
N VAL A 181 2.04 4.21 -12.67
CA VAL A 181 3.05 4.72 -11.75
C VAL A 181 4.27 3.79 -11.78
N PRO A 182 5.50 4.33 -11.89
CA PRO A 182 6.73 3.54 -11.86
C PRO A 182 7.02 3.05 -10.43
N TYR A 183 6.37 1.96 -10.04
CA TYR A 183 6.42 1.40 -8.70
C TYR A 183 7.86 1.16 -8.21
N SER A 184 8.74 0.60 -9.06
CA SER A 184 10.14 0.34 -8.65
C SER A 184 10.86 1.59 -8.17
N TRP A 185 10.63 2.74 -8.82
CA TRP A 185 11.24 4.01 -8.46
C TRP A 185 10.77 4.47 -7.07
N PHE A 186 9.46 4.58 -6.89
CA PHE A 186 8.90 5.05 -5.62
C PHE A 186 9.17 4.10 -4.46
N TYR A 187 9.15 2.80 -4.71
CA TYR A 187 9.50 1.81 -3.69
C TYR A 187 10.97 1.91 -3.27
N ALA A 188 11.90 2.18 -4.20
CA ALA A 188 13.31 2.32 -3.87
C ALA A 188 13.60 3.50 -2.93
N ILE A 189 12.76 4.55 -2.97
CA ILE A 189 12.91 5.77 -2.16
C ILE A 189 12.11 5.69 -0.86
N ASN A 190 10.88 5.16 -0.93
CA ASN A 190 9.90 5.23 0.16
C ASN A 190 9.72 3.92 0.91
N GLU A 191 10.17 2.80 0.35
CA GLU A 191 9.86 1.45 0.79
C GLU A 191 8.36 1.24 1.03
N PHE A 192 7.95 1.17 2.30
CA PHE A 192 6.57 0.98 2.75
C PHE A 192 6.02 2.22 3.48
N ASN A 193 6.50 3.40 3.15
CA ASN A 193 5.86 4.67 3.53
C ASN A 193 4.67 4.97 2.60
N GLY A 194 3.50 5.28 3.17
CA GLY A 194 2.27 5.59 2.42
C GLY A 194 1.16 4.51 2.42
N PRO A 195 1.42 3.20 2.51
CA PRO A 195 0.39 2.21 2.80
C PRO A 195 -0.42 2.56 4.06
N SER A 196 -1.71 2.24 4.05
CA SER A 196 -2.62 2.43 5.18
C SER A 196 -3.78 1.43 5.10
N ALA A 197 -4.39 1.10 6.24
CA ALA A 197 -5.59 0.28 6.37
C ALA A 197 -6.53 0.81 7.47
#